data_AF-A0A7K9FZ80-F1
#
_entry.id   AF-A0A7K9FZ80-F1
#
_cell.length_a   1.000
_cell.length_b   1.000
_cell.length_c   1.000
_cell.angle_alpha   90.00
_cell.angle_beta   90.00
_cell.angle_gamma   90.00
#
_symmetry.space_group_name_H-M   'P 1'
#
loop_
_entity.id
_entity.type
_entity.pdbx_description
1 polymer ?
#
loop_
_entity_poly.entity_id
_entity_poly.type
_entity_poly.pdbx_seq_one_letter_code
_entity_poly.pdbx_strand_id
1 'polypeptide(L)'
;RSRVQVLGGSNWSLVLQGQWMLEFYAPWCAACQQIELAWESFAKESEHLGITVGKVDVTQEPGLSGRFFVTTLPTIYHANDGVFRRYRGSRTLEDLQVYVLERKWKAVEPVAGWRSPSSIMMHGMAGLFHLSGWIRQIHTYLTGTLGIHVWISYAIFFLATLLIGLFLGL
;
A
#
# COMPACT_ATOMS: atom_id res chain seq x y z
N ARG A 1 23.83 3.74 -0.33
CA ARG A 1 22.53 4.18 -0.87
C ARG A 1 21.57 3.00 -0.73
N SER A 2 20.40 3.18 -0.12
CA SER A 2 19.42 2.08 0.03
C SER A 2 19.03 1.55 -1.35
N ARG A 3 18.95 0.22 -1.49
CA ARG A 3 18.46 -0.45 -2.71
C ARG A 3 16.94 -0.64 -2.68
N VAL A 4 16.28 -0.28 -1.59
CA VAL A 4 14.83 -0.37 -1.46
C VAL A 4 14.16 0.71 -2.30
N GLN A 5 13.26 0.31 -3.20
CA GLN A 5 12.48 1.25 -4.00
C GLN A 5 11.28 1.79 -3.22
N VAL A 6 11.13 3.11 -3.18
CA VAL A 6 9.94 3.74 -2.61
C VAL A 6 8.84 3.78 -3.66
N LEU A 7 7.70 3.16 -3.34
CA LEU A 7 6.58 3.04 -4.25
C LEU A 7 5.40 3.87 -3.77
N GLY A 8 4.77 4.54 -4.73
CA GLY A 8 3.62 5.40 -4.57
C GLY A 8 2.65 5.31 -5.75
N GLY A 9 1.61 6.13 -5.74
CA GLY A 9 0.55 6.08 -6.74
C GLY A 9 1.02 6.20 -8.20
N SER A 10 2.16 6.87 -8.45
CA SER A 10 2.70 7.09 -9.80
C SER A 10 3.53 5.94 -10.36
N ASN A 11 4.14 5.10 -9.52
CA ASN A 11 5.11 4.09 -9.94
C ASN A 11 4.81 2.66 -9.45
N TRP A 12 3.71 2.45 -8.70
CA TRP A 12 3.37 1.11 -8.19
C TRP A 12 3.23 0.06 -9.30
N SER A 13 2.84 0.45 -10.53
CA SER A 13 2.65 -0.47 -11.65
C SER A 13 3.92 -1.21 -12.07
N LEU A 14 5.10 -0.73 -11.67
CA LEU A 14 6.38 -1.44 -11.86
C LEU A 14 6.36 -2.85 -11.26
N VAL A 15 5.60 -3.05 -10.17
CA VAL A 15 5.48 -4.36 -9.50
C VAL A 15 4.72 -5.41 -10.30
N LEU A 16 4.08 -5.02 -11.40
CA LEU A 16 3.37 -5.94 -12.28
C LEU A 16 4.32 -6.74 -13.18
N GLN A 17 5.60 -6.37 -13.25
CA GLN A 17 6.59 -7.00 -14.11
C GLN A 17 7.79 -7.47 -13.29
N GLY A 18 8.23 -8.70 -13.53
CA GLY A 18 9.32 -9.32 -12.80
C GLY A 18 8.95 -9.73 -11.38
N GLN A 19 9.97 -10.01 -10.57
CA GLN A 19 9.82 -10.44 -9.18
C GLN A 19 10.05 -9.30 -8.20
N TRP A 20 9.12 -9.14 -7.27
CA TRP A 20 9.15 -8.10 -6.25
C TRP A 20 8.81 -8.64 -4.87
N MET A 21 9.48 -8.07 -3.86
CA MET A 21 9.08 -8.14 -2.46
C MET A 21 8.70 -6.74 -2.00
N LEU A 22 7.48 -6.61 -1.49
CA LEU A 22 6.82 -5.34 -1.20
C LEU A 22 6.42 -5.28 0.25
N GLU A 23 6.97 -4.33 1.00
CA GLU A 23 6.53 -4.05 2.37
C GLU A 23 5.57 -2.86 2.42
N PHE A 24 4.43 -3.05 3.05
CA PHE A 24 3.54 -1.96 3.47
C PHE A 24 3.80 -1.67 4.94
N TYR A 25 4.20 -0.43 5.23
CA TYR A 25 4.60 0.02 6.56
C TYR A 25 3.97 1.37 6.91
N ALA A 26 4.14 1.78 8.17
CA ALA A 26 3.89 3.14 8.63
C ALA A 26 5.02 3.58 9.58
N PRO A 27 5.40 4.88 9.61
CA PRO A 27 6.54 5.34 10.41
C PRO A 27 6.34 5.19 11.92
N TRP A 28 5.10 5.22 12.40
CA TRP A 28 4.73 5.07 13.82
C TRP A 28 4.56 3.59 14.25
N CYS A 29 4.70 2.64 13.33
CA CYS A 29 4.50 1.21 13.60
C CYS A 29 5.76 0.58 14.19
N ALA A 30 5.76 0.26 15.48
CA ALA A 30 6.89 -0.36 16.17
C ALA A 30 7.33 -1.70 15.54
N ALA A 31 6.38 -2.55 15.13
CA ALA A 31 6.68 -3.81 14.45
C ALA A 31 7.34 -3.60 13.07
N CYS A 32 7.05 -2.48 12.41
CA CYS A 32 7.64 -2.12 11.13
C CYS A 32 9.09 -1.61 11.33
N GLN A 33 9.33 -0.83 12.38
CA GLN A 33 10.69 -0.39 12.74
C GLN A 33 11.64 -1.56 13.04
N GLN A 34 11.11 -2.67 13.58
CA GLN A 34 11.91 -3.87 13.86
C GLN A 34 12.39 -4.61 12.60
N ILE A 35 11.61 -4.58 11.51
CA ILE A 35 11.97 -5.25 10.25
C ILE A 35 12.86 -4.38 9.36
N GLU A 36 12.85 -3.05 9.50
CA GLU A 36 13.58 -2.11 8.61
C GLU A 36 15.04 -2.53 8.34
N LEU A 37 15.79 -2.95 9.38
CA LEU A 37 17.18 -3.39 9.22
C LEU A 37 17.31 -4.68 8.40
N ALA A 38 16.43 -5.66 8.62
CA ALA A 38 16.40 -6.89 7.85
C ALA A 38 15.97 -6.61 6.41
N TRP A 39 15.02 -5.71 6.20
CA TRP A 39 14.53 -5.32 4.88
C TRP A 39 15.60 -4.62 4.04
N GLU A 40 16.33 -3.68 4.63
CA GLU A 40 17.47 -3.01 4.00
C GLU A 40 18.62 -3.99 3.68
N SER A 41 18.87 -4.96 4.57
CA SER A 41 19.88 -6.00 4.34
C SER A 41 19.46 -6.94 3.21
N PHE A 42 18.18 -7.33 3.17
CA PHE A 42 17.61 -8.15 2.11
C PHE A 42 17.67 -7.43 0.75
N ALA A 43 17.41 -6.12 0.73
CA ALA A 43 17.54 -5.31 -0.47
C ALA A 43 18.97 -5.23 -1.02
N LYS A 44 20.02 -5.35 -0.18
CA LYS A 44 21.41 -5.42 -0.65
C LYS A 44 21.68 -6.69 -1.45
N GLU A 45 21.11 -7.81 -1.02
CA GLU A 45 21.26 -9.13 -1.65
C GLU A 45 20.33 -9.36 -2.85
N SER A 46 19.38 -8.44 -3.06
CA SER A 46 18.29 -8.57 -4.04
C SER A 46 18.75 -8.80 -5.48
N GLU A 47 19.89 -8.22 -5.88
CA GLU A 47 20.48 -8.40 -7.21
C GLU A 47 20.96 -9.84 -7.44
N HIS A 48 21.60 -10.46 -6.45
CA HIS A 48 22.00 -11.86 -6.51
C HIS A 48 20.79 -12.80 -6.57
N LEU A 49 19.71 -12.42 -5.87
CA LEU A 49 18.46 -13.17 -5.83
C LEU A 49 17.57 -12.98 -7.07
N GLY A 50 17.90 -12.02 -7.94
CA GLY A 50 17.07 -11.68 -9.11
C GLY A 50 15.69 -11.12 -8.74
N ILE A 51 15.58 -10.43 -7.61
CA ILE A 51 14.33 -9.86 -7.10
C ILE A 51 14.47 -8.37 -6.83
N THR A 52 13.40 -7.60 -6.97
CA THR A 52 13.39 -6.19 -6.58
C THR A 52 12.71 -6.02 -5.21
N VAL A 53 13.24 -5.13 -4.37
CA VAL A 53 12.67 -4.88 -3.04
C VAL A 53 12.09 -3.47 -3.00
N GLY A 54 10.83 -3.37 -2.59
CA GLY A 54 10.10 -2.11 -2.51
C GLY A 54 9.42 -1.91 -1.15
N LYS A 55 9.12 -0.66 -0.83
CA LYS A 55 8.32 -0.28 0.34
C LYS A 55 7.28 0.79 0.01
N VAL A 56 6.14 0.74 0.68
CA VAL A 56 5.02 1.66 0.55
C VAL A 56 4.66 2.18 1.95
N ASP A 57 4.69 3.49 2.12
CA ASP A 57 4.19 4.15 3.33
C ASP A 57 2.67 4.35 3.19
N VAL A 58 1.89 3.57 3.95
CA VAL A 58 0.41 3.65 3.87
C VAL A 58 -0.16 4.95 4.44
N THR A 59 0.65 5.74 5.16
CA THR A 59 0.23 7.05 5.67
C THR A 59 0.23 8.13 4.60
N GLN A 60 1.10 7.98 3.59
CA GLN A 60 1.22 8.87 2.44
C GLN A 60 0.44 8.36 1.23
N GLU A 61 0.29 7.03 1.12
CA GLU A 61 -0.32 6.36 -0.04
C GLU A 61 -1.61 5.60 0.33
N PRO A 62 -2.68 6.30 0.77
CA PRO A 62 -3.94 5.65 1.17
C PRO A 62 -4.57 4.86 0.02
N GLY A 63 -4.45 5.36 -1.22
CA GLY A 63 -4.93 4.66 -2.41
C GLY A 63 -4.25 3.31 -2.63
N LEU A 64 -2.94 3.20 -2.35
CA LEU A 64 -2.23 1.92 -2.43
C LEU A 64 -2.62 0.97 -1.28
N SER A 65 -2.86 1.51 -0.08
CA SER A 65 -3.41 0.72 1.03
C SER A 65 -4.74 0.06 0.64
N GLY A 66 -5.65 0.84 0.02
CA GLY A 66 -6.90 0.33 -0.53
C GLY A 66 -6.67 -0.70 -1.65
N ARG A 67 -5.80 -0.39 -2.64
CA ARG A 67 -5.50 -1.24 -3.81
C ARG A 67 -4.95 -2.62 -3.43
N PHE A 68 -4.12 -2.70 -2.39
CA PHE A 68 -3.51 -3.95 -1.93
C PHE A 68 -4.25 -4.60 -0.75
N PHE A 69 -5.41 -4.03 -0.38
CA PHE A 69 -6.24 -4.47 0.75
C PHE A 69 -5.43 -4.63 2.04
N VAL A 70 -4.64 -3.60 2.37
CA VAL A 70 -3.75 -3.61 3.54
C VAL A 70 -4.56 -3.26 4.78
N THR A 71 -4.85 -4.27 5.60
CA THR A 71 -5.63 -4.10 6.84
C THR A 71 -4.78 -4.15 8.11
N THR A 72 -3.53 -4.61 8.01
CA THR A 72 -2.61 -4.83 9.15
C THR A 72 -1.19 -4.48 8.75
N LEU A 73 -0.37 -3.99 9.68
CA LEU A 73 1.03 -3.65 9.41
C LEU A 73 2.00 -4.44 10.31
N PRO A 74 3.23 -4.73 9.84
CA PRO A 74 3.61 -4.66 8.44
C PRO A 74 2.95 -5.79 7.64
N THR A 75 2.59 -5.52 6.39
CA THR A 75 2.13 -6.54 5.43
C THR A 75 3.12 -6.64 4.29
N ILE A 76 3.53 -7.86 3.97
CA ILE A 76 4.49 -8.12 2.91
C ILE A 76 3.80 -8.91 1.79
N TYR A 77 4.02 -8.48 0.56
CA TYR A 77 3.60 -9.19 -0.64
C TYR A 77 4.81 -9.59 -1.47
N HIS A 78 4.78 -10.81 -1.97
CA HIS A 78 5.61 -11.25 -3.08
C HIS A 78 4.81 -11.12 -4.37
N ALA A 79 5.32 -10.39 -5.35
CA ALA A 79 4.75 -10.31 -6.69
C ALA A 79 5.69 -11.01 -7.68
N ASN A 80 5.12 -11.77 -8.61
CA ASN A 80 5.87 -12.34 -9.74
C ASN A 80 4.99 -12.19 -10.98
N ASP A 81 5.38 -11.29 -11.89
CA ASP A 81 4.66 -10.98 -13.14
C ASP A 81 3.16 -10.70 -12.89
N GLY A 82 2.88 -9.83 -11.91
CA GLY A 82 1.51 -9.42 -11.55
C GLY A 82 0.73 -10.45 -10.73
N VAL A 83 1.33 -11.61 -10.40
CA VAL A 83 0.73 -12.57 -9.48
C VAL A 83 1.21 -12.30 -8.05
N PHE A 84 0.29 -11.79 -7.22
CA PHE A 84 0.58 -11.41 -5.84
C PHE A 84 0.32 -12.55 -4.86
N ARG A 85 1.19 -12.72 -3.87
CA ARG A 85 1.11 -13.69 -2.79
C ARG A 85 1.42 -12.99 -1.48
N ARG A 86 0.58 -13.18 -0.46
CA ARG A 86 0.85 -12.60 0.85
C ARG A 86 1.92 -13.42 1.57
N TYR A 87 3.03 -12.79 1.91
CA TYR A 87 4.07 -13.42 2.72
C TYR A 87 3.61 -13.48 4.19
N ARG A 88 3.73 -14.67 4.79
CA ARG A 88 3.34 -14.94 6.18
C ARG A 88 4.46 -15.59 7.01
N GLY A 89 5.65 -15.76 6.43
CA GLY A 89 6.81 -16.28 7.15
C GLY A 89 7.37 -15.28 8.15
N SER A 90 8.42 -15.69 8.86
CA SER A 90 9.12 -14.76 9.75
C SER A 90 9.85 -13.68 8.94
N ARG A 91 10.06 -12.53 9.56
CA ARG A 91 10.53 -11.31 8.91
C ARG A 91 12.04 -11.12 9.05
N THR A 92 12.77 -12.20 9.31
CA THR A 92 14.23 -12.20 9.39
C THR A 92 14.84 -12.20 7.99
N LEU A 93 16.10 -11.77 7.89
CA LEU A 93 16.84 -11.73 6.63
C LEU A 93 16.90 -13.14 6.01
N GLU A 94 17.22 -14.13 6.84
CA GLU A 94 17.42 -15.52 6.42
C GLU A 94 16.14 -16.11 5.83
N ASP A 95 15.00 -15.90 6.48
CA ASP A 95 13.72 -16.42 6.00
C ASP A 95 13.28 -15.76 4.69
N LEU A 96 13.51 -14.46 4.54
CA LEU A 96 13.23 -13.73 3.29
C LEU A 96 14.08 -14.25 2.13
N GLN A 97 15.38 -14.48 2.37
CA GLN A 97 16.29 -15.06 1.38
C GLN A 97 15.86 -16.47 0.99
N VAL A 98 15.62 -17.34 1.98
CA VAL A 98 15.20 -18.72 1.78
C VAL A 98 13.86 -18.80 1.03
N TYR A 99 12.92 -17.91 1.33
CA TYR A 99 11.63 -17.85 0.63
C TYR A 99 11.78 -17.65 -0.88
N VAL A 100 12.74 -16.81 -1.29
CA VAL A 100 13.04 -16.52 -2.71
C VAL A 100 13.90 -17.62 -3.33
N LEU A 101 15.03 -17.96 -2.70
CA LEU A 101 16.01 -18.95 -3.19
C LEU A 101 15.39 -20.32 -3.41
N GLU A 102 14.68 -20.83 -2.40
CA GLU A 102 14.04 -22.14 -2.47
C GLU A 102 12.67 -22.10 -3.18
N ARG A 103 12.27 -20.93 -3.69
CA ARG A 103 11.00 -20.71 -4.39
C ARG A 103 9.78 -21.18 -3.57
N LYS A 104 9.82 -21.02 -2.24
CA LYS A 104 8.72 -21.39 -1.33
C LYS A 104 7.41 -20.69 -1.68
N TRP A 105 7.49 -19.52 -2.33
CA TRP A 105 6.34 -18.82 -2.89
C TRP A 105 5.48 -19.65 -3.84
N LYS A 106 6.02 -20.69 -4.49
CA LYS A 106 5.22 -21.59 -5.35
C LYS A 106 4.15 -22.37 -4.59
N ALA A 107 4.40 -22.67 -3.31
CA ALA A 107 3.44 -23.34 -2.43
C ALA A 107 2.45 -22.35 -1.77
N VAL A 108 2.68 -21.05 -1.89
CA VAL A 108 1.77 -20.02 -1.36
C VAL A 108 0.69 -19.72 -2.38
N GLU A 109 -0.56 -19.84 -1.96
CA GLU A 109 -1.71 -19.51 -2.78
C GLU A 109 -1.67 -18.03 -3.22
N PRO A 110 -1.90 -17.75 -4.50
CA PRO A 110 -1.99 -16.38 -4.98
C PRO A 110 -3.24 -15.70 -4.41
N VAL A 111 -3.16 -14.36 -4.29
CA VAL A 111 -4.33 -13.54 -4.04
C VAL A 111 -5.34 -13.78 -5.16
N ALA A 112 -6.59 -14.02 -4.79
CA ALA A 112 -7.66 -14.26 -5.76
C ALA A 112 -7.76 -13.10 -6.78
N GLY A 113 -8.02 -13.42 -8.04
CA GLY A 113 -7.99 -12.44 -9.14
C GLY A 113 -8.86 -11.20 -8.91
N TRP A 114 -10.03 -11.36 -8.29
CA TRP A 114 -10.92 -10.26 -7.93
C TRP A 114 -10.38 -9.35 -6.82
N ARG A 115 -9.45 -9.84 -5.98
CA ARG A 115 -8.69 -9.06 -4.98
C ARG A 115 -7.30 -8.66 -5.48
N SER A 116 -6.95 -8.95 -6.73
CA SER A 116 -5.65 -8.54 -7.27
C SER A 116 -5.57 -7.01 -7.36
N PRO A 117 -4.43 -6.39 -7.02
CA PRO A 117 -4.19 -4.95 -7.16
C PRO A 117 -4.49 -4.36 -8.55
N SER A 118 -4.42 -5.18 -9.60
CA SER A 118 -4.72 -4.77 -10.98
C SER A 118 -6.18 -4.97 -11.39
N SER A 119 -7.02 -5.56 -10.54
CA SER A 119 -8.43 -5.80 -10.83
C SER A 119 -9.27 -4.50 -10.80
N ILE A 120 -10.41 -4.52 -11.50
CA ILE A 120 -11.37 -3.41 -11.52
C ILE A 120 -11.86 -3.08 -10.10
N MET A 121 -12.16 -4.12 -9.30
CA MET A 121 -12.62 -3.93 -7.93
C MET A 121 -11.59 -3.21 -7.08
N MET A 122 -10.32 -3.63 -7.14
CA MET A 122 -9.26 -2.99 -6.37
C MET A 122 -8.88 -1.61 -6.91
N HIS A 123 -9.09 -1.34 -8.20
CA HIS A 123 -9.02 0.02 -8.73
C HIS A 123 -10.08 0.94 -8.10
N GLY A 124 -11.32 0.46 -7.98
CA GLY A 124 -12.38 1.18 -7.27
C GLY A 124 -12.03 1.41 -5.78
N MET A 125 -11.50 0.38 -5.12
CA MET A 125 -11.06 0.48 -3.71
C MET A 125 -9.95 1.52 -3.53
N ALA A 126 -9.00 1.59 -4.47
CA ALA A 126 -7.96 2.62 -4.48
C ALA A 126 -8.55 4.03 -4.56
N GLY A 127 -9.53 4.22 -5.46
CA GLY A 127 -10.26 5.49 -5.60
C GLY A 127 -11.00 5.89 -4.33
N LEU A 128 -11.69 4.94 -3.68
CA LEU A 128 -12.39 5.17 -2.41
C LEU A 128 -11.44 5.66 -1.31
N PHE A 129 -10.31 4.98 -1.13
CA PHE A 129 -9.33 5.33 -0.11
C PHE A 129 -8.64 6.67 -0.40
N HIS A 130 -8.33 6.93 -1.67
CA HIS A 130 -7.80 8.22 -2.09
C HIS A 130 -8.78 9.35 -1.78
N LEU A 131 -10.06 9.18 -2.14
CA LEU A 131 -11.12 10.14 -1.83
C LEU A 131 -11.25 10.37 -0.32
N SER A 132 -11.25 9.31 0.48
CA SER A 132 -11.27 9.42 1.94
C SER A 132 -10.07 10.21 2.48
N GLY A 133 -8.87 9.95 1.96
CA GLY A 133 -7.65 10.69 2.32
C GLY A 133 -7.76 12.18 1.97
N TRP A 134 -8.27 12.50 0.80
CA TRP A 134 -8.49 13.87 0.33
C TRP A 134 -9.53 14.62 1.17
N ILE A 135 -10.66 13.98 1.51
CA ILE A 135 -11.69 14.55 2.41
C ILE A 135 -11.05 14.89 3.77
N ARG A 136 -10.28 13.97 4.35
CA ARG A 136 -9.57 14.20 5.60
C ARG A 136 -8.62 15.40 5.49
N GLN A 137 -7.85 15.48 4.41
CA GLN A 137 -6.91 16.58 4.18
C GLN A 137 -7.61 17.94 4.10
N ILE A 138 -8.74 18.03 3.38
CA ILE A 138 -9.55 19.25 3.32
C ILE A 138 -10.09 19.59 4.70
N HIS A 139 -10.63 18.63 5.44
CA HIS A 139 -11.13 18.87 6.80
C HIS A 139 -10.05 19.45 7.72
N THR A 140 -8.84 18.87 7.70
CA THR A 140 -7.72 19.34 8.50
C THR A 140 -7.24 20.73 8.07
N TYR A 141 -7.31 21.04 6.78
CA TYR A 141 -6.97 22.37 6.27
C TYR A 141 -8.00 23.42 6.71
N LEU A 142 -9.30 23.13 6.57
CA LEU A 142 -10.38 24.03 6.99
C LEU A 142 -10.29 24.34 8.49
N THR A 143 -10.12 23.31 9.33
CA THR A 143 -10.14 23.47 10.78
C THR A 143 -8.81 23.96 11.34
N GLY A 144 -7.69 23.45 10.84
CA GLY A 144 -6.35 23.78 11.35
C GLY A 144 -5.78 25.08 10.77
N THR A 145 -5.90 25.29 9.45
CA THR A 145 -5.28 26.44 8.77
C THR A 145 -6.22 27.63 8.68
N LEU A 146 -7.48 27.42 8.31
CA LEU A 146 -8.47 28.50 8.18
C LEU A 146 -9.22 28.79 9.50
N GLY A 147 -9.03 27.97 10.53
CA GLY A 147 -9.69 28.14 11.84
C GLY A 147 -11.21 27.94 11.81
N ILE A 148 -11.73 27.29 10.77
CA ILE A 148 -13.18 27.03 10.64
C ILE A 148 -13.59 26.02 11.69
N HIS A 149 -14.71 26.28 12.37
CA HIS A 149 -15.23 25.37 13.38
C HIS A 149 -15.59 23.99 12.77
N VAL A 150 -15.32 22.90 13.50
CA VAL A 150 -15.51 21.51 13.05
C VAL A 150 -16.91 21.26 12.46
N TRP A 151 -17.98 21.71 13.15
CA TRP A 151 -19.36 21.62 12.67
C TRP A 151 -19.59 22.28 11.30
N ILE A 152 -18.95 23.41 11.02
CA ILE A 152 -19.07 24.11 9.74
C ILE A 152 -18.39 23.29 8.64
N SER A 153 -17.22 22.72 8.92
CA SER A 153 -16.55 21.82 7.97
C SER A 153 -17.44 20.61 7.62
N TYR A 154 -18.11 20.00 8.60
CA TYR A 154 -19.04 18.90 8.35
C TYR A 154 -20.27 19.36 7.55
N ALA A 155 -20.82 20.54 7.83
CA ALA A 155 -21.92 21.10 7.05
C ALA A 155 -21.53 21.30 5.57
N ILE A 156 -20.30 21.77 5.30
CA ILE A 156 -19.78 21.92 3.92
C ILE A 156 -19.75 20.57 3.20
N PHE A 157 -19.19 19.52 3.82
CA PHE A 157 -19.15 18.19 3.19
C PHE A 157 -20.55 17.58 2.99
N PHE A 158 -21.46 17.80 3.94
CA PHE A 158 -22.84 17.34 3.83
C PHE A 158 -23.55 18.01 2.65
N LEU A 159 -23.47 19.34 2.54
CA LEU A 159 -24.02 20.11 1.42
C LEU A 159 -23.41 19.69 0.08
N ALA A 160 -22.09 19.51 0.02
CA ALA A 160 -21.42 19.03 -1.18
C ALA A 160 -21.93 17.63 -1.61
N THR A 161 -22.13 16.73 -0.64
CA THR A 161 -22.67 15.38 -0.91
C THR A 161 -24.10 15.44 -1.46
N LEU A 162 -24.96 16.29 -0.89
CA LEU A 162 -26.33 16.49 -1.39
C LEU A 162 -26.34 17.07 -2.81
N LEU A 163 -25.51 18.06 -3.09
CA LEU A 163 -25.42 18.68 -4.42
C LEU A 163 -24.91 17.70 -5.48
N ILE A 164 -23.90 16.90 -5.14
CA ILE A 164 -23.39 15.85 -6.04
C ILE A 164 -24.47 14.80 -6.29
N GLY A 165 -25.20 14.37 -5.24
CA GLY A 165 -26.30 13.42 -5.38
C GLY A 165 -27.43 13.95 -6.25
N LEU A 166 -27.80 15.23 -6.10
CA LEU A 166 -28.81 15.88 -6.94
C LEU A 166 -28.37 15.95 -8.40
N PHE A 167 -27.10 16.29 -8.67
CA PHE A 167 -26.56 16.40 -10.02
C PHE A 167 -26.43 15.03 -10.71
N LEU A 168 -26.04 13.98 -9.99
CA LEU A 168 -25.94 12.63 -10.55
C LEU A 168 -27.31 11.95 -10.75
N GLY A 169 -28.34 12.42 -10.05
CA GLY A 169 -29.71 11.91 -10.17
C GLY A 169 -30.55 12.60 -11.25
N LEU A 170 -30.04 13.65 -11.89
CA LEU A 170 -30.66 14.43 -12.97
C LEU A 170 -30.00 14.11 -14.31
#